data_AF-A0A356B0Q5-F1
#
_entry.id   AF-A0A356B0Q5-F1
#
_cell.length_a   1.000
_cell.length_b   1.000
_cell.length_c   1.000
_cell.angle_alpha   90.00
_cell.angle_beta   90.00
_cell.angle_gamma   90.00
#
_symmetry.space_group_name_H-M   'P 1'
#
loop_
_entity.id
_entity.type
_entity.pdbx_description
1 polymer ?
#
loop_
_entity_poly.entity_id
_entity_poly.type
_entity_poly.pdbx_seq_one_letter_code
_entity_poly.pdbx_strand_id
1 'polypeptide(L)'
;MLGAVFGLTSFAQCFGMDAFGSMLLSINPFYTFIMTMLPRILIGVVSGNLMIRFEKKKTNQTLGYTVTALTGVLTNTVFFVGLLLLLFGNTEYIQSFGENTIAILGVLVSTNAIVEIIVCTLVITALMKAIRVAVKRMSH
;
A
#
# COMPACT_ATOMS: atom_id res chain seq x y z
N MET A 1 -11.11 3.00 -10.54
CA MET A 1 -12.05 1.98 -10.03
C MET A 1 -11.37 0.83 -9.30
N LEU A 2 -10.22 0.32 -9.77
CA LEU A 2 -9.50 -0.78 -9.12
C LEU A 2 -9.13 -0.52 -7.64
N GLY A 3 -8.74 0.72 -7.28
CA GLY A 3 -8.39 1.06 -5.89
C GLY A 3 -9.53 0.92 -4.88
N ALA A 4 -10.78 1.17 -5.29
CA ALA A 4 -11.94 0.98 -4.43
C ALA A 4 -12.25 -0.51 -4.23
N VAL A 5 -12.17 -1.31 -5.30
CA VAL A 5 -12.34 -2.78 -5.20
C VAL A 5 -11.27 -3.37 -4.29
N PHE A 6 -10.01 -2.98 -4.46
CA PHE A 6 -8.89 -3.41 -3.60
C PHE A 6 -9.06 -3.00 -2.14
N GLY A 7 -9.55 -1.79 -1.86
CA GLY A 7 -9.82 -1.36 -0.48
C GLY A 7 -10.97 -2.15 0.17
N LEU A 8 -12.00 -2.50 -0.60
CA LEU A 8 -13.11 -3.35 -0.13
C LEU A 8 -12.63 -4.77 0.21
N THR A 9 -11.77 -5.36 -0.62
CA THR A 9 -11.16 -6.66 -0.29
C THR A 9 -10.22 -6.58 0.91
N SER A 10 -9.42 -5.51 1.04
CA SER A 10 -8.59 -5.30 2.24
C SER A 10 -9.45 -5.17 3.50
N PHE A 11 -10.58 -4.46 3.44
CA PHE A 11 -11.51 -4.39 4.57
C PHE A 11 -12.15 -5.75 4.88
N ALA A 12 -12.53 -6.51 3.85
CA ALA A 12 -13.06 -7.86 4.02
C ALA A 12 -12.04 -8.81 4.69
N GLN A 13 -10.74 -8.65 4.40
CA GLN A 13 -9.67 -9.41 5.06
C GLN A 13 -9.58 -9.12 6.56
N CYS A 14 -9.97 -7.93 7.01
CA CYS A 14 -10.03 -7.60 8.44
C CYS A 14 -11.10 -8.41 9.20
N PHE A 15 -12.03 -9.12 8.55
CA PHE A 15 -13.02 -10.00 9.20
C PHE A 15 -12.47 -11.39 9.57
N GLY A 16 -11.17 -11.49 9.90
CA GLY A 16 -10.55 -12.71 10.43
C GLY A 16 -9.46 -13.34 9.56
N MET A 17 -9.17 -12.79 8.38
CA MET A 17 -8.03 -13.20 7.56
C MET A 17 -6.73 -12.51 7.99
N ASP A 18 -6.84 -11.26 8.42
CA ASP A 18 -5.74 -10.46 8.94
C ASP A 18 -5.92 -10.25 10.45
N ALA A 19 -5.04 -10.86 11.26
CA ALA A 19 -5.09 -10.79 12.72
C ALA A 19 -4.89 -9.36 13.25
N PHE A 20 -4.13 -8.53 12.53
CA PHE A 20 -3.94 -7.13 12.88
C PHE A 20 -5.18 -6.30 12.54
N GLY A 21 -5.72 -6.53 11.33
CA GLY A 21 -6.95 -5.89 10.88
C GLY A 21 -8.18 -6.24 11.72
N SER A 22 -8.29 -7.49 12.18
CA SER A 22 -9.42 -7.95 13.01
C SER A 22 -9.38 -7.35 14.41
N MET A 23 -8.19 -7.16 14.99
CA MET A 23 -8.02 -6.47 16.27
C MET A 23 -8.45 -4.99 16.15
N LEU A 24 -8.01 -4.30 15.10
CA LEU A 24 -8.41 -2.91 14.84
C LEU A 24 -9.93 -2.80 14.59
N LEU A 25 -10.51 -3.76 13.87
CA LEU A 25 -11.95 -3.83 13.60
C LEU A 25 -12.76 -4.04 14.89
N SER A 26 -12.24 -4.80 15.84
CA SER A 26 -12.81 -4.98 17.19
C SER A 26 -12.80 -3.68 18.00
N ILE A 27 -11.77 -2.84 17.83
CA ILE A 27 -11.67 -1.54 18.49
C ILE A 27 -12.65 -0.54 17.86
N ASN A 28 -12.53 -0.32 16.54
CA ASN A 28 -13.40 0.59 15.83
C ASN A 28 -13.53 0.23 14.33
N PRO A 29 -14.65 -0.35 13.89
CA PRO A 29 -14.81 -0.81 12.52
C PRO A 29 -14.86 0.35 11.51
N PHE A 30 -15.33 1.53 11.92
CA PHE A 30 -15.40 2.71 11.06
C PHE A 30 -14.00 3.26 10.75
N TYR A 31 -13.14 3.35 11.76
CA TYR A 31 -11.75 3.77 11.58
C TYR A 31 -10.95 2.75 10.78
N THR A 32 -11.18 1.45 10.98
CA THR A 32 -10.56 0.39 10.16
C THR A 32 -11.00 0.49 8.70
N PHE A 33 -12.27 0.76 8.45
CA PHE A 33 -12.77 0.99 7.09
C PHE A 33 -12.06 2.17 6.42
N ILE A 34 -11.97 3.31 7.11
CA ILE A 34 -11.27 4.50 6.62
C ILE A 34 -9.80 4.18 6.34
N MET A 35 -9.11 3.59 7.30
CA MET A 35 -7.69 3.25 7.22
C MET A 35 -7.36 2.26 6.09
N THR A 36 -8.30 1.38 5.72
CA THR A 36 -8.12 0.42 4.62
C THR A 36 -8.55 0.99 3.25
N MET A 37 -9.55 1.88 3.20
CA MET A 37 -10.03 2.49 1.97
C MET A 37 -9.15 3.65 1.48
N LEU A 38 -8.84 4.59 2.37
CA LEU A 38 -8.21 5.87 1.99
C LEU A 38 -6.84 5.68 1.31
N PRO A 39 -5.89 4.92 1.89
CA PRO A 39 -4.59 4.71 1.26
C PRO A 39 -4.70 4.05 -0.11
N ARG A 40 -5.67 3.15 -0.30
CA ARG A 40 -5.87 2.37 -1.53
C ARG A 40 -6.43 3.24 -2.65
N ILE A 41 -7.34 4.16 -2.33
CA ILE A 41 -7.82 5.17 -3.27
C ILE A 41 -6.69 6.14 -3.64
N LEU A 42 -5.95 6.63 -2.63
CA LEU A 42 -4.84 7.57 -2.81
C LEU A 42 -3.74 7.01 -3.72
N ILE A 43 -3.35 5.75 -3.55
CA ILE A 43 -2.38 5.10 -4.44
C ILE A 43 -2.88 5.04 -5.87
N GLY A 44 -4.15 4.69 -6.07
CA GLY A 44 -4.74 4.65 -7.41
C GLY A 44 -4.65 6.02 -8.10
N VAL A 45 -4.87 7.11 -7.35
CA VAL A 45 -4.75 8.48 -7.86
C VAL A 45 -3.28 8.86 -8.11
N VAL A 46 -2.40 8.60 -7.16
CA VAL A 46 -0.96 8.96 -7.24
C VAL A 46 -0.28 8.19 -8.37
N SER A 47 -0.48 6.88 -8.45
CA SER A 47 0.08 6.02 -9.50
C SER A 47 -0.47 6.37 -10.88
N GLY A 48 -1.78 6.61 -11.00
CA GLY A 48 -2.39 7.05 -12.26
C GLY A 48 -1.81 8.38 -12.75
N ASN A 49 -1.68 9.36 -11.86
CA ASN A 49 -1.14 10.67 -12.23
C ASN A 49 0.37 10.61 -12.59
N LEU A 50 1.15 9.79 -11.86
CA LEU A 50 2.57 9.53 -12.16
C LEU A 50 2.73 8.88 -13.54
N MET A 51 1.90 7.90 -13.86
CA MET A 51 1.97 7.19 -15.14
C MET A 51 1.62 8.12 -16.31
N ILE A 52 0.56 8.93 -16.18
CA ILE A 52 0.23 9.97 -17.17
C ILE A 52 1.40 10.96 -17.35
N ARG A 53 2.08 11.33 -16.26
CA ARG A 53 3.24 12.22 -16.32
C ARG A 53 4.42 11.58 -17.05
N PHE A 54 4.65 10.29 -16.83
CA PHE A 54 5.71 9.53 -17.50
C PHE A 54 5.44 9.31 -18.99
N GLU A 55 4.19 9.03 -19.37
CA GLU A 55 3.77 8.93 -20.77
C GLU A 55 3.96 10.26 -21.50
N LYS A 56 3.57 11.39 -20.87
CA LYS A 56 3.80 12.73 -21.42
C LYS A 56 5.28 13.06 -21.64
N LYS A 57 6.19 12.49 -20.84
CA LYS A 57 7.64 12.71 -20.96
C LYS A 57 8.34 11.77 -21.95
N LYS A 58 7.63 10.85 -22.62
CA LYS A 58 8.22 9.80 -23.49
C LYS A 58 9.42 9.08 -22.82
N THR A 59 9.38 8.92 -21.50
CA THR A 59 10.46 8.18 -20.82
C THR A 59 10.39 6.70 -21.20
N ASN A 60 11.48 5.97 -20.98
CA ASN A 60 11.50 4.52 -21.13
C ASN A 60 10.40 3.90 -20.26
N GLN A 61 9.36 3.34 -20.89
CA GLN A 61 8.15 2.87 -20.21
C GLN A 61 8.48 1.89 -19.07
N THR A 62 9.54 1.08 -19.24
CA THR A 62 10.02 0.16 -18.19
C THR A 62 10.35 0.90 -16.88
N LEU A 63 11.08 2.01 -16.95
CA LEU A 63 11.45 2.81 -15.78
C LEU A 63 10.24 3.53 -15.20
N GLY A 64 9.32 4.02 -16.04
CA GLY A 64 8.07 4.63 -15.62
C GLY A 64 7.22 3.70 -14.76
N TYR A 65 7.08 2.42 -15.18
CA TYR A 65 6.34 1.41 -14.41
C TYR A 65 7.00 1.11 -13.06
N THR A 66 8.31 0.89 -13.02
CA THR A 66 9.03 0.59 -11.77
C THR A 66 8.93 1.75 -10.78
N VAL A 67 9.16 2.99 -11.23
CA VAL A 67 9.10 4.17 -10.34
C VAL A 67 7.66 4.40 -9.84
N THR A 68 6.67 4.24 -10.70
CA THR A 68 5.26 4.39 -10.33
C THR A 68 4.85 3.33 -9.30
N ALA A 69 5.30 2.08 -9.48
CA ALA A 69 5.02 0.99 -8.55
C ALA A 69 5.72 1.20 -7.20
N LEU A 70 7.00 1.57 -7.18
CA LEU A 70 7.73 1.90 -5.95
C LEU A 70 7.09 3.07 -5.20
N THR A 71 6.72 4.13 -5.92
CA THR A 71 6.05 5.28 -5.32
C THR A 71 4.68 4.90 -4.76
N GLY A 72 3.94 4.03 -5.45
CA GLY A 72 2.68 3.50 -4.96
C GLY A 72 2.82 2.72 -3.65
N VAL A 73 3.84 1.87 -3.54
CA VAL A 73 4.13 1.09 -2.31
C VAL A 73 4.50 2.02 -1.16
N LEU A 74 5.45 2.94 -1.38
CA LEU A 74 5.84 3.91 -0.35
C LEU A 74 4.67 4.77 0.11
N THR A 75 3.82 5.20 -0.84
CA THR A 75 2.61 5.96 -0.52
C THR A 75 1.64 5.12 0.31
N ASN A 76 1.46 3.81 0.01
CA ASN A 76 0.64 2.92 0.83
C ASN A 76 1.13 2.91 2.27
N THR A 77 2.39 2.56 2.46
CA THR A 77 2.96 2.35 3.79
C THR A 77 2.87 3.63 4.61
N VAL A 78 3.21 4.79 4.01
CA VAL A 78 3.14 6.09 4.68
C VAL A 78 1.70 6.46 5.06
N PHE A 79 0.74 6.34 4.14
CA PHE A 79 -0.65 6.68 4.45
C PHE A 79 -1.30 5.69 5.41
N PHE A 80 -1.00 4.40 5.29
CA PHE A 80 -1.53 3.36 6.17
C PHE A 80 -1.03 3.58 7.60
N VAL A 81 0.28 3.72 7.79
CA VAL A 81 0.87 3.97 9.11
C VAL A 81 0.45 5.35 9.66
N GLY A 82 0.38 6.37 8.80
CA GLY A 82 -0.09 7.70 9.18
C GLY A 82 -1.52 7.70 9.68
N LEU A 83 -2.45 7.06 8.96
CA LEU A 83 -3.84 6.93 9.39
C LEU A 83 -4.01 6.04 10.62
N LEU A 84 -3.19 4.99 10.73
CA LEU A 84 -3.16 4.12 11.90
C LEU A 84 -2.83 4.91 13.16
N LEU A 85 -1.81 5.76 13.13
CA LEU A 85 -1.44 6.55 14.29
C LEU A 85 -2.45 7.66 14.58
N LEU A 86 -2.99 8.28 13.54
CA LEU A 86 -4.00 9.33 13.70
C LEU A 86 -5.29 8.79 14.32
N LEU A 87 -5.76 7.61 13.89
CA LEU A 87 -7.03 7.04 14.30
C LEU A 87 -6.91 6.10 15.51
N PHE A 88 -5.85 5.30 15.58
CA PHE A 88 -5.63 4.26 16.60
C PHE A 88 -4.42 4.50 17.49
N GLY A 89 -3.63 5.55 17.28
CA GLY A 89 -2.43 5.83 18.11
C GLY A 89 -2.73 6.05 19.58
N ASN A 90 -3.96 6.44 19.93
CA ASN A 90 -4.40 6.61 21.32
C ASN A 90 -5.07 5.35 21.90
N THR A 91 -4.98 4.21 21.22
CA THR A 91 -5.56 2.94 21.71
C THR A 91 -4.50 2.16 22.47
N GLU A 92 -4.94 1.45 23.52
CA GLU A 92 -4.07 0.64 24.37
C GLU A 92 -3.29 -0.43 23.55
N TYR A 93 -3.90 -0.92 22.47
CA TYR A 93 -3.28 -1.83 21.53
C TYR A 93 -2.08 -1.23 20.80
N ILE A 94 -2.17 0.02 20.33
CA ILE A 94 -1.05 0.66 19.63
C ILE A 94 0.01 1.15 20.64
N GLN A 95 -0.41 1.58 21.83
CA GLN A 95 0.49 1.94 22.92
C GLN A 95 1.30 0.76 23.45
N SER A 96 0.81 -0.49 23.33
CA SER A 96 1.59 -1.66 23.71
C SER A 96 2.82 -1.90 22.82
N PHE A 97 2.89 -1.28 21.63
CA PHE A 97 4.04 -1.39 20.73
C PHE A 97 5.18 -0.40 21.07
N GLY A 98 4.95 0.57 21.95
CA GLY A 98 5.99 1.48 22.40
C GLY A 98 5.46 2.67 23.21
N GLU A 99 6.25 3.18 24.14
CA GLU A 99 5.86 4.28 25.03
C GLU A 99 5.75 5.64 24.32
N ASN A 100 6.32 5.77 23.12
CA ASN A 100 6.32 7.00 22.33
C ASN A 100 5.86 6.72 20.89
N THR A 101 5.15 7.68 20.29
CA THR A 101 4.66 7.61 18.90
C THR A 101 5.76 7.30 17.89
N ILE A 102 6.99 7.76 18.14
CA ILE A 102 8.17 7.53 17.30
C ILE A 102 8.64 6.06 17.38
N ALA A 103 8.55 5.43 18.55
CA ALA A 103 8.90 4.02 18.73
C ALA A 103 7.88 3.11 18.04
N ILE A 104 6.59 3.42 18.20
CA ILE A 104 5.48 2.74 17.52
C ILE A 104 5.65 2.86 16.00
N LEU A 105 5.93 4.07 15.50
CA LEU A 105 6.29 4.31 14.10
C LEU A 105 7.47 3.44 13.67
N GLY A 106 8.55 3.44 14.44
CA GLY A 106 9.75 2.66 14.15
C GLY A 106 9.44 1.18 13.97
N VAL A 107 8.69 0.58 14.90
CA VAL A 107 8.34 -0.85 14.87
C VAL A 107 7.38 -1.16 13.71
N LEU A 108 6.30 -0.39 13.56
CA LEU A 108 5.29 -0.65 12.52
C LEU A 108 5.84 -0.39 11.11
N VAL A 109 6.62 0.67 10.92
CA VAL A 109 7.27 0.98 9.65
C VAL A 109 8.36 -0.03 9.36
N SER A 110 9.25 -0.36 10.30
CA SER A 110 10.35 -1.28 10.00
C SER A 110 9.83 -2.68 9.64
N THR A 111 8.89 -3.23 10.39
CA THR A 111 8.35 -4.57 10.10
C THR A 111 7.53 -4.62 8.82
N ASN A 112 6.61 -3.66 8.62
CA ASN A 112 5.76 -3.66 7.43
C ASN A 112 6.48 -3.14 6.19
N ALA A 113 7.22 -2.03 6.28
CA ALA A 113 7.87 -1.42 5.11
C ALA A 113 8.97 -2.32 4.53
N ILE A 114 9.76 -3.00 5.36
CA ILE A 114 10.82 -3.89 4.85
C ILE A 114 10.19 -5.05 4.07
N VAL A 115 9.17 -5.70 4.64
CA VAL A 115 8.47 -6.80 3.97
C VAL A 115 7.79 -6.31 2.70
N GLU A 116 7.10 -5.17 2.76
CA GLU A 116 6.37 -4.62 1.62
C GLU A 116 7.32 -4.22 0.48
N ILE A 117 8.48 -3.63 0.79
CA ILE A 117 9.52 -3.31 -0.21
C ILE A 117 10.10 -4.57 -0.84
N ILE A 118 10.41 -5.61 -0.05
CA ILE A 118 10.97 -6.86 -0.57
C ILE A 118 9.96 -7.55 -1.48
N VAL A 119 8.74 -7.78 -0.98
CA VAL A 119 7.67 -8.45 -1.73
C VAL A 119 7.33 -7.66 -2.98
N CYS A 120 7.17 -6.34 -2.88
CA CYS A 120 6.87 -5.53 -4.05
C CYS A 120 8.00 -5.51 -5.06
N THR A 121 9.27 -5.46 -4.62
CA THR A 121 10.41 -5.52 -5.55
C THR A 121 10.42 -6.84 -6.32
N LEU A 122 10.18 -7.97 -5.64
CA LEU A 122 10.09 -9.29 -6.27
C LEU A 122 8.90 -9.36 -7.26
N VAL A 123 7.73 -8.94 -6.83
CA VAL A 123 6.50 -8.95 -7.64
C VAL A 123 6.64 -8.03 -8.85
N ILE A 124 7.10 -6.79 -8.67
CA ILE A 124 7.32 -5.83 -9.76
C ILE A 124 8.35 -6.40 -10.74
N THR A 125 9.46 -6.97 -10.26
CA THR A 125 10.49 -7.55 -11.14
C THR A 125 9.93 -8.72 -11.97
N ALA A 126 9.14 -9.60 -11.36
CA ALA A 126 8.48 -10.70 -12.05
C ALA A 126 7.45 -10.19 -13.07
N LEU A 127 6.62 -9.22 -12.66
CA LEU A 127 5.59 -8.61 -13.49
C LEU A 127 6.21 -7.91 -14.72
N MET A 128 7.31 -7.18 -14.53
CA MET A 128 8.01 -6.50 -15.62
C MET A 128 8.59 -7.47 -16.65
N LYS A 129 9.10 -8.64 -16.21
CA LYS A 129 9.52 -9.71 -17.12
C LYS A 129 8.32 -10.27 -17.89
N ALA A 130 7.21 -10.56 -17.21
CA ALA A 130 6.01 -11.09 -17.83
C ALA A 130 5.38 -10.11 -18.84
N ILE A 131 5.27 -8.82 -18.49
CA ILE A 131 4.76 -7.77 -19.36
C ILE A 131 5.65 -7.61 -20.59
N ARG A 132 6.98 -7.62 -20.44
CA ARG A 132 7.88 -7.56 -21.61
C ARG A 132 7.66 -8.72 -22.58
N VAL A 133 7.44 -9.93 -22.08
CA VAL A 133 7.14 -11.11 -22.92
C VAL A 133 5.77 -10.97 -23.59
N ALA A 134 4.75 -10.53 -22.85
CA ALA A 134 3.39 -10.37 -23.35
C ALA A 134 3.28 -9.26 -24.42
N VAL A 135 3.90 -8.11 -24.19
CA VAL A 135 3.95 -6.99 -25.16
C VAL A 135 4.66 -7.43 -26.44
N LYS A 136 5.76 -8.19 -26.31
CA LYS A 136 6.48 -8.72 -27.48
C LYS A 136 5.64 -9.72 -28.29
N ARG A 137 4.71 -10.45 -27.65
CA ARG A 137 3.77 -11.36 -28.31
C ARG A 137 2.58 -10.67 -28.99
N MET A 138 2.17 -9.48 -28.54
CA MET A 138 1.07 -8.72 -29.15
C MET A 138 1.51 -7.81 -30.31
N SER A 139 2.83 -7.58 -30.47
CA SER A 139 3.41 -6.79 -31.57
C SER A 139 3.69 -7.62 -32.84
N HIS A 140 3.23 -8.86 -32.88
CA HIS A 140 3.30 -9.78 -34.03
C HIS A 140 1.88 -10.22 -34.39
#